data_AF-A0A200QG76-F1
#
_entry.id   AF-A0A200QG76-F1
#
_cell.length_a   1.000
_cell.length_b   1.000
_cell.length_c   1.000
_cell.angle_alpha   90.00
_cell.angle_beta   90.00
_cell.angle_gamma   90.00
#
_symmetry.space_group_name_H-M   'P 1'
#
loop_
_entity.id
_entity.type
_entity.pdbx_description
1 polymer ?
#
loop_
_entity_poly.entity_id
_entity_poly.type
_entity_poly.pdbx_seq_one_letter_code
_entity_poly.pdbx_strand_id
1 'polypeptide(L)'
;MVGTASNYLSNLPSRGLLSAPVLSSNLSGMRVYICDHDTSPPEEQVIKTNQTNILIRSLTLKNQKIASSSKDTKSKATTENTKGKRVAERTVDGKPSAKKANLNISSGTAKPEGSSTRSSQKDYQLMTVERLRVLLKERGLSVRGKKDELIARLRGEEAR
;
A
#
# COMPACT_ATOMS: atom_id res chain seq x y z
N MET A 1 -0.14 -53.76 15.87
CA MET A 1 -1.42 -53.76 15.12
C MET A 1 -1.54 -52.40 14.44
N VAL A 2 -1.37 -52.35 13.13
CA VAL A 2 -1.44 -51.09 12.37
C VAL A 2 -2.91 -50.70 12.27
N GLY A 3 -3.28 -49.57 12.87
CA GLY A 3 -4.64 -49.05 12.79
C GLY A 3 -4.97 -48.70 11.34
N THR A 4 -6.06 -49.26 10.82
CA THR A 4 -6.55 -48.94 9.49
C THR A 4 -7.06 -47.49 9.46
N ALA A 5 -7.02 -46.84 8.30
CA ALA A 5 -7.44 -45.45 8.14
C ALA A 5 -8.88 -45.18 8.62
N SER A 6 -9.75 -46.19 8.59
CA SER A 6 -11.12 -46.16 9.11
C SER A 6 -11.22 -45.73 10.58
N ASN A 7 -10.22 -46.04 11.40
CA ASN A 7 -10.23 -45.73 12.83
C ASN A 7 -10.08 -44.23 13.12
N TYR A 8 -9.56 -43.46 12.17
CA TYR A 8 -9.44 -42.00 12.27
C TYR A 8 -10.60 -41.27 11.61
N LEU A 9 -11.54 -42.01 11.00
CA LEU A 9 -12.69 -41.47 10.28
C LEU A 9 -14.04 -41.85 10.92
N SER A 10 -14.02 -42.61 12.02
CA SER A 10 -15.20 -42.84 12.84
C SER A 10 -15.54 -41.56 13.62
N ASN A 11 -16.83 -41.22 13.73
CA ASN A 11 -17.35 -40.03 14.43
C ASN A 11 -17.16 -38.68 13.72
N LEU A 12 -17.28 -38.64 12.40
CA LEU A 12 -17.43 -37.37 11.69
C LEU A 12 -18.70 -36.63 12.16
N PRO A 13 -18.68 -35.29 12.26
CA PRO A 13 -19.85 -34.53 12.68
C PRO A 13 -21.03 -34.69 11.70
N SER A 14 -22.16 -35.23 12.18
CA SER A 14 -23.40 -35.35 11.40
C SER A 14 -24.19 -34.04 11.43
N ARG A 15 -23.85 -33.10 10.53
CA ARG A 15 -24.59 -31.82 10.40
C ARG A 15 -25.81 -31.86 9.48
N GLY A 16 -26.29 -33.05 9.10
CA GLY A 16 -27.44 -33.20 8.19
C GLY A 16 -27.99 -34.62 8.06
N LEU A 17 -29.13 -34.74 7.37
CA LEU A 17 -29.89 -35.98 7.18
C LEU A 17 -29.53 -36.67 5.84
N LEU A 18 -28.24 -36.89 5.59
CA LEU A 18 -27.78 -37.64 4.40
C LEU A 18 -27.91 -39.15 4.61
N SER A 19 -29.06 -39.61 5.09
CA SER A 19 -29.33 -41.02 5.41
C SER A 19 -29.86 -41.81 4.22
N ALA A 20 -30.32 -41.13 3.17
CA ALA A 20 -30.80 -41.74 1.93
C ALA A 20 -30.16 -41.03 0.71
N PRO A 21 -29.72 -41.76 -0.32
CA PRO A 21 -29.32 -41.15 -1.58
C PRO A 21 -30.58 -40.58 -2.25
N VAL A 22 -30.87 -39.30 -2.02
CA VAL A 22 -31.91 -38.59 -2.78
C VAL A 22 -31.34 -38.35 -4.17
N LEU A 23 -31.65 -39.24 -5.12
CA LEU A 23 -31.41 -38.98 -6.53
C LEU A 23 -32.34 -37.84 -6.95
N SER A 24 -31.81 -36.61 -6.95
CA SER A 24 -32.47 -35.46 -7.55
C SER A 24 -32.66 -35.74 -9.04
N SER A 25 -33.91 -35.88 -9.48
CA SER A 25 -34.31 -36.14 -10.87
C SER A 25 -34.04 -34.97 -11.83
N ASN A 26 -33.47 -33.86 -11.34
CA ASN A 26 -33.17 -32.71 -12.16
C ASN A 26 -31.66 -32.64 -12.40
N LEU A 27 -31.21 -33.01 -13.60
CA LEU A 27 -29.82 -32.88 -14.04
C LEU A 27 -29.37 -31.39 -14.14
N SER A 28 -30.29 -30.43 -13.96
CA SER A 28 -30.04 -28.99 -13.80
C SER A 28 -30.61 -28.41 -12.48
N GLY A 29 -30.64 -29.22 -11.41
CA GLY A 29 -31.56 -29.15 -10.26
C GLY A 29 -31.65 -27.91 -9.36
N MET A 30 -31.18 -26.74 -9.76
CA MET A 30 -31.46 -25.49 -9.07
C MET A 30 -32.58 -24.74 -9.80
N ARG A 31 -33.74 -24.57 -9.15
CA ARG A 31 -34.82 -23.75 -9.69
C ARG A 31 -34.46 -22.28 -9.60
N VAL A 32 -34.73 -21.52 -10.67
CA VAL A 32 -34.58 -20.06 -10.67
C VAL A 32 -35.62 -19.48 -9.71
N TYR A 33 -35.15 -18.67 -8.75
CA TYR A 33 -36.03 -17.93 -7.86
C TYR A 33 -36.56 -16.70 -8.61
N ILE A 34 -37.89 -16.55 -8.64
CA ILE A 34 -38.59 -15.40 -9.21
C ILE A 34 -39.27 -14.70 -8.03
N CYS A 35 -38.95 -13.42 -7.82
CA CYS A 35 -39.56 -12.62 -6.76
C CYS A 35 -40.94 -12.13 -7.22
N ASP A 36 -42.00 -12.63 -6.58
CA ASP A 36 -43.37 -12.10 -6.78
C ASP A 36 -43.70 -10.93 -5.85
N HIS A 37 -42.78 -10.55 -4.97
CA HIS A 37 -42.90 -9.49 -3.99
C HIS A 37 -41.72 -8.53 -4.07
N ASP A 38 -41.89 -7.34 -3.50
CA ASP A 38 -40.82 -6.37 -3.40
C ASP A 38 -39.70 -6.92 -2.50
N THR A 39 -38.50 -7.02 -3.08
CA THR A 39 -37.28 -7.43 -2.38
C THR A 39 -36.35 -6.25 -2.13
N SER A 40 -36.89 -5.03 -2.16
CA SER A 40 -36.15 -3.85 -1.72
C SER A 40 -35.68 -4.04 -0.27
N PRO A 41 -34.42 -3.70 0.04
CA PRO A 41 -33.94 -3.77 1.41
C PRO A 41 -34.71 -2.76 2.29
N PRO A 42 -34.86 -3.01 3.60
CA PRO A 42 -35.50 -2.06 4.51
C PRO A 42 -34.91 -0.65 4.38
N GLU A 43 -35.78 0.35 4.31
CA GLU A 43 -35.43 1.72 3.91
C GLU A 43 -34.39 2.39 4.83
N GLU A 44 -34.35 1.95 6.09
CA GLU A 44 -33.43 2.44 7.12
C GLU A 44 -32.00 1.89 6.95
N GLN A 45 -31.82 0.75 6.27
CA GLN A 45 -30.54 0.06 6.17
C GLN A 45 -29.85 0.37 4.84
N VAL A 46 -29.12 1.48 4.80
CA VAL A 46 -28.34 1.88 3.63
C VAL A 46 -26.85 1.60 3.82
N ILE A 47 -26.27 0.78 2.95
CA ILE A 47 -24.82 0.55 2.90
C ILE A 47 -24.15 1.75 2.22
N LYS A 48 -23.32 2.49 2.96
CA LYS A 48 -22.55 3.63 2.44
C LYS A 48 -21.06 3.38 2.56
N THR A 49 -20.32 3.72 1.52
CA THR A 49 -18.85 3.70 1.54
C THR A 49 -18.32 5.07 1.97
N ASN A 50 -17.31 5.05 2.84
CA ASN A 50 -16.63 6.28 3.23
C ASN A 50 -15.83 6.84 2.03
N GLN A 51 -16.14 8.07 1.62
CA GLN A 51 -15.52 8.74 0.46
C GLN A 51 -14.14 9.33 0.75
N THR A 52 -13.72 9.39 2.02
CA THR A 52 -12.42 9.96 2.39
C THR A 52 -11.29 8.99 2.03
N ASN A 53 -10.23 9.52 1.42
CA ASN A 53 -9.04 8.74 1.15
C ASN A 53 -8.47 8.18 2.46
N ILE A 54 -8.05 6.90 2.43
CA ILE A 54 -7.55 6.18 3.61
C ILE A 54 -6.39 6.90 4.30
N LEU A 55 -5.52 7.56 3.55
CA LEU A 55 -4.37 8.28 4.10
C LEU A 55 -4.85 9.50 4.88
N ILE A 56 -5.76 10.30 4.30
CA ILE A 56 -6.33 11.48 4.95
C ILE A 56 -7.01 11.07 6.25
N ARG A 57 -7.87 10.04 6.22
CA ARG A 57 -8.54 9.51 7.41
C ARG A 57 -7.55 9.08 8.50
N SER A 58 -6.49 8.38 8.12
CA SER A 58 -5.46 7.93 9.09
C SER A 58 -4.73 9.09 9.76
N LEU A 59 -4.36 10.11 8.98
CA LEU A 59 -3.67 11.29 9.48
C LEU A 59 -4.58 12.15 10.35
N THR A 60 -5.85 12.35 9.96
CA THR A 60 -6.83 13.07 10.78
C THR A 60 -7.06 12.40 12.13
N LEU A 61 -7.17 11.06 12.16
CA LEU A 61 -7.33 10.31 13.40
C LEU A 61 -6.08 10.39 14.29
N LYS A 62 -4.88 10.35 13.69
CA LYS A 62 -3.62 10.52 14.41
C LYS A 62 -3.51 11.93 15.02
N ASN A 63 -3.91 12.95 14.28
CA ASN A 63 -3.87 14.35 14.75
C ASN A 63 -4.87 14.60 15.88
N GLN A 64 -6.09 14.05 15.78
CA GLN A 64 -7.07 14.11 16.87
C GLN A 64 -6.55 13.40 18.12
N LYS A 65 -5.92 12.23 17.97
CA LYS A 65 -5.29 11.52 19.09
C LYS A 65 -4.20 12.38 19.75
N ILE A 66 -3.31 13.00 18.97
CA ILE A 66 -2.24 13.90 19.47
C ILE A 66 -2.83 15.11 20.20
N ALA A 67 -3.88 15.73 19.66
CA ALA A 67 -4.55 16.86 20.28
C ALA A 67 -5.26 16.47 21.59
N SER A 68 -5.88 15.30 21.64
CA SER A 68 -6.53 14.78 22.85
C SER A 68 -5.53 14.31 23.92
N SER A 69 -4.35 13.83 23.53
CA SER A 69 -3.28 13.44 24.47
C SER A 69 -2.45 14.63 24.97
N SER A 70 -2.67 15.84 24.45
CA SER A 70 -1.90 17.03 24.83
C SER A 70 -2.47 17.76 26.06
N LYS A 71 -3.50 17.22 26.73
CA LYS A 71 -4.05 17.81 27.95
C LYS A 71 -3.40 17.31 29.24
N ASP A 72 -2.60 16.25 29.18
CA ASP A 72 -1.92 15.71 30.35
C ASP A 72 -0.40 15.73 30.18
N THR A 73 0.24 16.45 31.11
CA THR A 73 1.66 16.37 31.49
C THR A 73 2.69 17.10 30.61
N LYS A 74 2.96 18.33 31.05
CA LYS A 74 4.28 18.97 30.99
C LYS A 74 5.28 18.11 31.77
N SER A 75 5.96 17.18 31.11
CA SER A 75 7.16 16.55 31.66
C SER A 75 8.03 15.94 30.56
N LYS A 76 9.15 16.64 30.32
CA LYS A 76 10.52 16.11 30.16
C LYS A 76 10.70 14.90 29.22
N ALA A 77 11.47 15.16 28.15
CA ALA A 77 12.03 14.20 27.23
C ALA A 77 12.68 12.97 27.91
N THR A 78 12.30 11.76 27.47
CA THR A 78 13.16 10.56 27.47
C THR A 78 12.73 9.63 26.34
N THR A 79 13.71 9.33 25.49
CA THR A 79 13.81 8.21 24.55
C THR A 79 13.28 6.90 25.13
N GLU A 80 12.22 6.31 24.57
CA GLU A 80 11.87 4.91 24.81
C GLU A 80 11.08 4.37 23.59
N ASN A 81 11.78 3.98 22.52
CA ASN A 81 11.18 3.28 21.38
C ASN A 81 11.19 1.77 21.65
N THR A 82 10.27 1.27 22.47
CA THR A 82 10.16 -0.17 22.79
C THR A 82 8.73 -0.62 23.06
N LYS A 83 7.94 -0.89 22.01
CA LYS A 83 7.03 -2.06 22.03
C LYS A 83 6.46 -2.38 20.65
N GLY A 84 6.81 -3.55 20.15
CA GLY A 84 6.01 -4.23 19.14
C GLY A 84 6.72 -4.54 17.83
N LYS A 85 7.83 -5.27 17.86
CA LYS A 85 8.16 -6.19 16.76
C LYS A 85 8.82 -7.46 17.32
N ARG A 86 8.19 -8.58 17.00
CA ARG A 86 8.49 -9.92 17.49
C ARG A 86 9.89 -10.33 17.03
N VAL A 87 10.62 -11.00 17.93
CA VAL A 87 11.82 -11.79 17.65
C VAL A 87 11.46 -12.86 16.63
N ALA A 88 12.15 -12.87 15.49
CA ALA A 88 12.29 -14.04 14.64
C ALA A 88 13.79 -14.32 14.54
N GLU A 89 14.15 -15.52 14.97
CA GLU A 89 15.47 -16.12 14.93
C GLU A 89 16.13 -15.98 13.54
N ARG A 90 17.43 -15.69 13.54
CA ARG A 90 18.28 -15.70 12.35
C ARG A 90 18.78 -17.12 12.11
N THR A 91 18.37 -17.75 11.02
CA THR A 91 19.16 -18.81 10.38
C THR A 91 19.90 -18.21 9.18
N VAL A 92 21.20 -18.50 9.17
CA VAL A 92 22.25 -18.08 8.22
C VAL A 92 22.24 -19.13 7.08
N ASP A 93 22.17 -18.80 5.79
CA ASP A 93 23.28 -18.54 4.88
C ASP A 93 22.72 -18.43 3.43
N GLY A 94 23.31 -17.60 2.57
CA GLY A 94 23.05 -17.61 1.13
C GLY A 94 23.13 -16.25 0.44
N LYS A 95 24.33 -15.88 -0.05
CA LYS A 95 24.68 -14.62 -0.74
C LYS A 95 24.09 -14.59 -2.19
N PRO A 96 23.93 -13.41 -2.85
CA PRO A 96 22.76 -13.03 -3.62
C PRO A 96 22.85 -13.45 -5.08
N SER A 97 21.71 -13.53 -5.76
CA SER A 97 21.69 -13.54 -7.21
C SER A 97 20.50 -12.77 -7.76
N ALA A 98 20.82 -11.97 -8.77
CA ALA A 98 19.95 -11.10 -9.51
C ALA A 98 18.83 -11.85 -10.25
N LYS A 99 17.63 -11.29 -10.28
CA LYS A 99 17.05 -10.68 -11.50
C LYS A 99 15.59 -10.29 -11.23
N LYS A 100 15.30 -9.01 -11.49
CA LYS A 100 13.95 -8.51 -11.73
C LYS A 100 13.43 -9.14 -13.03
N ALA A 101 12.19 -9.60 -13.05
CA ALA A 101 11.41 -9.79 -14.27
C ALA A 101 10.12 -8.97 -14.15
N ASN A 102 10.21 -7.71 -14.59
CA ASN A 102 9.07 -6.87 -14.89
C ASN A 102 8.76 -7.09 -16.38
N LEU A 103 7.70 -7.83 -16.69
CA LEU A 103 7.21 -7.99 -18.05
C LEU A 103 6.41 -6.74 -18.40
N ASN A 104 7.07 -5.75 -19.01
CA ASN A 104 6.38 -4.68 -19.73
C ASN A 104 6.58 -4.90 -21.23
N ILE A 105 5.54 -5.44 -21.85
CA ILE A 105 5.34 -5.44 -23.30
C ILE A 105 5.02 -3.99 -23.70
N SER A 106 5.93 -3.38 -24.44
CA SER A 106 5.61 -2.54 -25.61
C SER A 106 6.91 -2.01 -26.19
N SER A 107 7.40 -2.72 -27.20
CA SER A 107 8.38 -2.32 -28.18
C SER A 107 7.97 -1.03 -28.90
N GLY A 108 8.87 -0.05 -28.94
CA GLY A 108 8.78 1.15 -29.76
C GLY A 108 10.16 1.77 -29.91
N THR A 109 10.76 1.53 -31.07
CA THR A 109 12.12 1.86 -31.50
C THR A 109 12.44 3.36 -31.52
N ALA A 110 13.60 3.77 -30.99
CA ALA A 110 14.61 4.62 -31.66
C ALA A 110 15.73 5.05 -30.69
N LYS A 111 16.99 4.83 -31.11
CA LYS A 111 18.22 5.45 -30.57
C LYS A 111 18.11 6.99 -30.67
N PRO A 112 18.63 7.80 -29.72
CA PRO A 112 20.06 8.14 -29.66
C PRO A 112 20.62 8.30 -28.22
N GLU A 113 21.84 7.86 -27.93
CA GLU A 113 23.03 8.72 -27.79
C GLU A 113 22.79 10.11 -27.18
N GLY A 114 23.34 10.34 -25.97
CA GLY A 114 23.64 11.66 -25.39
C GLY A 114 22.52 12.41 -24.67
N SER A 115 22.27 12.14 -23.37
CA SER A 115 21.60 13.14 -22.51
C SER A 115 21.65 12.82 -21.00
N SER A 116 22.81 12.94 -20.35
CA SER A 116 22.85 12.97 -18.87
C SER A 116 22.29 14.29 -18.30
N THR A 117 21.92 15.25 -19.14
CA THR A 117 21.41 16.57 -18.74
C THR A 117 19.89 16.59 -18.57
N ARG A 118 19.13 15.80 -19.35
CA ARG A 118 17.66 15.74 -19.26
C ARG A 118 17.14 15.02 -18.02
N SER A 119 17.90 14.09 -17.45
CA SER A 119 17.56 13.43 -16.18
C SER A 119 17.67 14.45 -15.02
N SER A 120 18.82 15.11 -14.89
CA SER A 120 19.03 16.19 -13.91
C SER A 120 18.04 17.34 -14.07
N GLN A 121 17.55 17.55 -15.30
CA GLN A 121 16.52 18.53 -15.57
C GLN A 121 15.22 18.21 -14.83
N LYS A 122 14.77 16.97 -14.78
CA LYS A 122 13.52 16.63 -14.06
C LYS A 122 13.75 16.57 -12.55
N ASP A 123 14.95 16.18 -12.14
CA ASP A 123 15.31 16.00 -10.73
C ASP A 123 15.21 17.31 -9.92
N TYR A 124 15.65 18.45 -10.48
CA TYR A 124 15.55 19.74 -9.78
C TYR A 124 14.11 20.25 -9.63
N GLN A 125 13.18 19.91 -10.53
CA GLN A 125 11.78 20.33 -10.43
C GLN A 125 11.07 19.66 -9.26
N LEU A 126 11.44 18.41 -8.99
CA LEU A 126 10.90 17.58 -7.92
C LEU A 126 11.45 17.96 -6.54
N MET A 127 12.54 18.75 -6.49
CA MET A 127 13.11 19.22 -5.23
C MET A 127 12.31 20.39 -4.61
N THR A 128 12.35 20.44 -3.27
CA THR A 128 11.81 21.57 -2.50
C THR A 128 12.75 22.78 -2.58
N VAL A 129 12.21 23.98 -2.33
CA VAL A 129 12.98 25.24 -2.37
C VAL A 129 14.14 25.22 -1.38
N GLU A 130 13.95 24.62 -0.20
CA GLU A 130 15.02 24.45 0.80
C GLU A 130 16.18 23.62 0.25
N ARG A 131 15.87 22.50 -0.41
CA ARG A 131 16.90 21.62 -0.98
C ARG A 131 17.64 22.29 -2.13
N LEU A 132 16.94 23.08 -2.96
CA LEU A 132 17.56 23.89 -4.02
C LEU A 132 18.49 24.96 -3.44
N ARG A 133 18.10 25.63 -2.35
CA ARG A 133 18.96 26.61 -1.66
C ARG A 133 20.21 25.97 -1.05
N VAL A 134 20.11 24.78 -0.49
CA VAL A 134 21.26 24.03 0.04
C VAL A 134 22.25 23.72 -1.08
N LEU A 135 21.78 23.19 -2.22
CA LEU A 135 22.65 22.90 -3.36
C LEU A 135 23.31 24.15 -3.95
N LEU A 136 22.60 25.28 -4.00
CA LEU A 136 23.17 26.56 -4.42
C LEU A 136 24.23 27.06 -3.43
N LYS A 137 23.99 26.95 -2.12
CA LYS A 137 24.95 27.32 -1.08
C LYS A 137 26.21 26.45 -1.14
N GLU A 138 26.06 25.14 -1.35
CA GLU A 138 27.18 24.21 -1.56
C GLU A 138 28.01 24.56 -2.79
N ARG A 139 27.37 25.07 -3.85
CA ARG A 139 28.05 25.55 -5.07
C ARG A 139 28.52 27.00 -5.01
N GLY A 140 28.33 27.70 -3.88
CA GLY A 140 28.68 29.12 -3.73
C GLY A 140 27.84 30.09 -4.60
N LEU A 141 26.67 29.66 -5.06
CA LEU A 141 25.76 30.44 -5.91
C LEU A 141 24.70 31.18 -5.06
N SER A 142 24.13 32.25 -5.63
CA SER A 142 23.10 33.05 -4.96
C SER A 142 21.81 32.26 -4.67
N VAL A 143 21.37 32.29 -3.41
CA VAL A 143 20.16 31.62 -2.90
C VAL A 143 18.88 32.47 -2.94
N ARG A 144 18.96 33.68 -3.52
CA ARG A 144 17.85 34.64 -3.58
C ARG A 144 17.07 34.49 -4.88
N GLY A 145 15.74 34.46 -4.83
CA GLY A 145 14.90 34.38 -6.03
C GLY A 145 13.71 33.44 -5.89
N LYS A 146 12.90 33.37 -6.97
CA LYS A 146 11.80 32.41 -7.11
C LYS A 146 12.32 30.99 -7.39
N LYS A 147 11.48 29.96 -7.20
CA LYS A 147 11.88 28.54 -7.39
C LYS A 147 12.49 28.29 -8.77
N ASP A 148 11.92 28.86 -9.83
CA ASP A 148 12.38 28.66 -11.20
C ASP A 148 13.76 29.27 -11.45
N GLU A 149 14.04 30.43 -10.84
CA GLU A 149 15.36 31.08 -10.90
C GLU A 149 16.43 30.24 -10.20
N LEU A 150 16.11 29.65 -9.03
CA LEU A 150 17.02 28.76 -8.32
C LEU A 150 17.34 27.51 -9.15
N ILE A 151 16.34 26.99 -9.88
CA ILE A 151 16.52 25.84 -10.75
C ILE A 151 17.33 26.22 -11.99
N ALA A 152 17.06 27.37 -12.64
CA ALA A 152 17.82 27.87 -13.79
C ALA A 152 19.32 28.03 -13.46
N ARG A 153 19.63 28.56 -12.26
CA ARG A 153 21.00 28.63 -11.73
C ARG A 153 21.65 27.27 -11.56
N LEU A 154 20.93 26.29 -11.01
CA LEU A 154 21.44 24.93 -10.85
C LEU A 154 21.65 24.20 -12.18
N ARG A 155 20.90 24.59 -13.22
CA ARG A 155 21.10 24.13 -14.60
C ARG A 155 22.26 24.82 -15.32
N GLY A 156 22.77 25.94 -14.80
CA GLY A 156 23.80 26.73 -15.46
C GLY A 156 23.27 27.62 -16.59
N GLU A 157 21.97 27.89 -16.64
CA GLU A 157 21.35 28.75 -17.66
C GLU A 157 21.49 30.26 -17.36
N GLU A 158 21.97 30.63 -16.16
CA GLU A 158 22.25 32.02 -15.76
C GLU A 158 23.75 32.40 -15.82
N ALA A 159 24.61 31.53 -16.35
CA ALA A 159 26.05 31.83 -16.52
C ALA A 159 26.40 32.09 -17.99
N ARG A 160 25.87 33.19 -18.54
CA ARG A 160 26.42 33.86 -19.72
C ARG A 160 26.10 35.34 -19.70
#